data_AF-A0A2E2QZ04-F1
#
_entry.id   AF-A0A2E2QZ04-F1
#
_cell.length_a   1.000
_cell.length_b   1.000
_cell.length_c   1.000
_cell.angle_alpha   90.00
_cell.angle_beta   90.00
_cell.angle_gamma   90.00
#
_symmetry.space_group_name_H-M   'P 1'
#
loop_
_entity.id
_entity.type
_entity.pdbx_description
1 polymer ?
#
loop_
_entity_poly.entity_id
_entity_poly.type
_entity_poly.pdbx_seq_one_letter_code
_entity_poly.pdbx_strand_id
1 'polypeptide(L)'
;MTIPNLSLKEHLSVESFSLKTNPPKRYNLWLKLEQIAPLAIMLGTFVMILYAMTQHSLTTLIAFYTFGISGLAMVWRSGGTSIRIFIIIYGISSIVAVMLSFILSNEYGVPYVGGGSDELHYERKGIEFAQRLGLFDYGAIRGGIVNRDHNSVGYVYLVGLLAKFSAVFGSFHTMVPRLFNAACLALLSVVVFNMGQRLRLQKHTALIAALFVGGLPLMMWVSVQTLRDIVQTLLLVTLVFLWLPDYNSRWRYSLPVLLLISSFIMLPIWEIRKAQALVFLVFAAFAIFTNRHSYNPLRFFFLSLPVALISVYIISLFYSILSKDVFYILDLLKFYSDYRSGDSVGGGLSSIVFEASIFPFGWIYRSLYALISPIPLSYVPVYKAWLSIGTIIHLLFLPFLWIGIKNGMGHPSWRLIVVAFLLLFVGMSMFTFTIRHIVQYLPFGVLLTAFGIEKYQGNYKYLCLIMGGIGFTMILVYIIVKIFLV
;
A
#
# COMPACT_ATOMS: atom_id res chain seq x y z
N MET A 1 -46.99 39.01 -36.59
CA MET A 1 -45.69 38.46 -37.03
C MET A 1 -45.70 36.97 -36.76
N THR A 2 -45.93 36.20 -37.82
CA THR A 2 -46.15 34.76 -37.85
C THR A 2 -44.82 34.03 -38.00
N ILE A 3 -44.51 33.11 -37.09
CA ILE A 3 -43.37 32.20 -37.18
C ILE A 3 -43.89 30.86 -37.75
N PRO A 4 -43.22 30.22 -38.71
CA PRO A 4 -43.78 29.11 -39.46
C PRO A 4 -43.64 27.76 -38.73
N ASN A 5 -44.63 26.92 -39.02
CA ASN A 5 -44.70 25.48 -38.77
C ASN A 5 -43.41 24.76 -39.21
N LEU A 6 -42.71 24.16 -38.25
CA LEU A 6 -41.72 23.11 -38.51
C LEU A 6 -42.35 21.76 -38.17
N SER A 7 -42.84 21.14 -39.23
CA SER A 7 -43.13 19.72 -39.38
C SER A 7 -41.95 18.88 -38.87
N LEU A 8 -42.14 18.21 -37.75
CA LEU A 8 -41.24 17.16 -37.27
C LEU A 8 -41.82 15.83 -37.72
N LYS A 9 -41.26 15.36 -38.84
CA LYS A 9 -41.46 14.03 -39.41
C LYS A 9 -41.24 12.94 -38.36
N GLU A 10 -42.20 12.02 -38.35
CA GLU A 10 -42.02 10.62 -38.00
C GLU A 10 -40.71 10.07 -38.58
N HIS A 11 -39.91 9.39 -37.76
CA HIS A 11 -39.46 8.01 -38.02
C HIS A 11 -38.42 7.53 -37.01
N LEU A 12 -38.58 6.26 -36.63
CA LEU A 12 -37.68 5.36 -35.91
C LEU A 12 -37.80 5.41 -34.38
N SER A 13 -38.93 4.87 -33.91
CA SER A 13 -38.94 4.05 -32.70
C SER A 13 -37.97 2.89 -32.89
N VAL A 14 -36.71 3.10 -32.51
CA VAL A 14 -35.81 1.99 -32.20
C VAL A 14 -36.43 1.32 -30.99
N GLU A 15 -37.17 0.23 -31.23
CA GLU A 15 -37.46 -0.76 -30.20
C GLU A 15 -36.12 -1.13 -29.58
N SER A 16 -35.85 -0.53 -28.43
CA SER A 16 -34.74 -0.90 -27.59
C SER A 16 -34.92 -2.39 -27.32
N PHE A 17 -34.07 -3.20 -27.94
CA PHE A 17 -33.84 -4.59 -27.59
C PHE A 17 -33.36 -4.61 -26.14
N SER A 18 -34.32 -4.49 -25.23
CA SER A 18 -34.18 -4.72 -23.80
C SER A 18 -33.95 -6.21 -23.69
N LEU A 19 -32.70 -6.63 -23.91
CA LEU A 19 -32.20 -7.89 -23.41
C LEU A 19 -32.52 -7.88 -21.92
N LYS A 20 -33.58 -8.59 -21.54
CA LYS A 20 -33.87 -9.01 -20.17
C LYS A 20 -32.69 -9.88 -19.74
N THR A 21 -31.57 -9.25 -19.41
CA THR A 21 -30.49 -9.91 -18.70
C THR A 21 -31.08 -10.22 -17.32
N ASN A 22 -31.45 -11.47 -17.09
CA ASN A 22 -31.73 -11.99 -15.77
C ASN A 22 -30.72 -11.38 -14.80
N PRO A 23 -31.14 -10.78 -13.66
CA PRO A 23 -30.21 -10.15 -12.74
C PRO A 23 -29.14 -11.19 -12.41
N PRO A 24 -27.87 -10.96 -12.80
CA PRO A 24 -26.86 -11.99 -12.70
C PRO A 24 -26.69 -12.38 -11.23
N LYS A 25 -26.13 -13.58 -10.98
CA LYS A 25 -25.78 -14.20 -9.68
C LYS A 25 -25.01 -13.30 -8.65
N ARG A 26 -24.88 -12.00 -8.91
CA ARG A 26 -24.29 -10.92 -8.10
C ARG A 26 -24.95 -10.72 -6.72
N TYR A 27 -26.18 -11.18 -6.50
CA TYR A 27 -26.82 -11.12 -5.17
C TYR A 27 -26.10 -12.03 -4.14
N ASN A 28 -25.43 -13.09 -4.60
CA ASN A 28 -24.82 -14.08 -3.71
C ASN A 28 -23.59 -13.61 -2.95
N LEU A 29 -22.80 -12.66 -3.48
CA LEU A 29 -21.58 -12.22 -2.77
C LEU A 29 -21.92 -11.41 -1.51
N TRP A 30 -22.99 -10.61 -1.55
CA TRP A 30 -23.45 -9.81 -0.42
C TRP A 30 -23.90 -10.66 0.75
N LEU A 31 -24.76 -11.65 0.46
CA LEU A 31 -25.19 -12.65 1.42
C LEU A 31 -23.99 -13.40 2.04
N LYS A 32 -22.99 -13.72 1.21
CA LYS A 32 -21.76 -14.34 1.72
C LYS A 32 -20.97 -13.43 2.66
N LEU A 33 -20.86 -12.13 2.39
CA LEU A 33 -20.15 -11.21 3.30
C LEU A 33 -20.80 -11.13 4.68
N GLU A 34 -22.13 -11.17 4.74
CA GLU A 34 -22.88 -11.15 6.00
C GLU A 34 -22.59 -12.36 6.87
N GLN A 35 -22.24 -13.49 6.26
CA GLN A 35 -21.85 -14.72 6.96
C GLN A 35 -20.34 -14.76 7.26
N ILE A 36 -19.51 -14.31 6.31
CA ILE A 36 -18.04 -14.39 6.43
C ILE A 36 -17.51 -13.40 7.48
N ALA A 37 -18.07 -12.19 7.58
CA ALA A 37 -17.60 -11.20 8.55
C ALA A 37 -17.71 -11.65 10.01
N PRO A 38 -18.87 -12.09 10.53
CA PRO A 38 -18.98 -12.59 11.89
C PRO A 38 -18.10 -13.84 12.10
N LEU A 39 -18.04 -14.75 11.12
CA LEU A 39 -17.18 -15.93 11.21
C LEU A 39 -15.70 -15.56 11.34
N ALA A 40 -15.22 -14.61 10.54
CA ALA A 40 -13.82 -14.18 10.56
C ALA A 40 -13.42 -13.57 11.91
N ILE A 41 -14.28 -12.74 12.52
CA ILE A 41 -13.98 -12.15 13.83
C ILE A 41 -14.16 -13.15 14.97
N MET A 42 -15.12 -14.07 14.89
CA MET A 42 -15.26 -15.15 15.87
C MET A 42 -14.02 -16.05 15.89
N LEU A 43 -13.57 -16.50 14.71
CA LEU A 43 -12.35 -17.29 14.57
C LEU A 43 -11.12 -16.50 15.03
N GLY A 44 -11.00 -15.23 14.63
CA GLY A 44 -9.92 -14.35 15.08
C GLY A 44 -9.90 -14.20 16.60
N THR A 45 -11.05 -13.95 17.21
CA THR A 45 -11.20 -13.84 18.67
C THR A 45 -10.81 -15.12 19.37
N PHE A 46 -11.30 -16.27 18.89
CA PHE A 46 -10.96 -17.58 19.45
C PHE A 46 -9.45 -17.86 19.40
N VAL A 47 -8.82 -17.64 18.23
CA VAL A 47 -7.36 -17.82 18.07
C VAL A 47 -6.58 -16.86 18.97
N MET A 48 -7.02 -15.61 19.10
CA MET A 48 -6.38 -14.62 19.97
C MET A 48 -6.51 -14.96 21.46
N ILE A 49 -7.65 -15.51 21.91
CA ILE A 49 -7.83 -15.99 23.28
C ILE A 49 -6.88 -17.15 23.56
N LEU A 50 -6.85 -18.16 22.69
CA LEU A 50 -5.93 -19.29 22.83
C LEU A 50 -4.47 -18.83 22.86
N TYR A 51 -4.09 -17.92 21.96
CA TYR A 51 -2.75 -17.37 21.94
C TYR A 51 -2.42 -16.58 23.22
N ALA A 52 -3.32 -15.70 23.68
CA ALA A 52 -3.13 -14.94 24.91
C ALA A 52 -3.01 -15.85 26.15
N MET A 53 -3.78 -16.92 26.21
CA MET A 53 -3.68 -17.93 27.28
C MET A 53 -2.34 -18.66 27.24
N THR A 54 -1.90 -19.13 26.06
CA THR A 54 -0.61 -19.86 25.93
C THR A 54 0.61 -18.98 26.22
N GLN A 55 0.54 -17.69 25.91
CA GLN A 55 1.61 -16.72 26.19
C GLN A 55 1.45 -16.03 27.55
N HIS A 56 0.42 -16.36 28.33
CA HIS A 56 0.06 -15.70 29.59
C HIS A 56 0.05 -14.16 29.49
N SER A 57 -0.46 -13.62 28.37
CA SER A 57 -0.39 -12.19 28.05
C SER A 57 -1.78 -11.58 27.84
N LEU A 58 -2.32 -11.00 28.92
CA LEU A 58 -3.59 -10.25 28.88
C LEU A 58 -3.50 -9.05 27.92
N THR A 59 -2.33 -8.40 27.86
CA THR A 59 -2.05 -7.27 26.98
C THR A 59 -2.38 -7.58 25.52
N THR A 60 -2.07 -8.79 25.04
CA THR A 60 -2.36 -9.20 23.67
C THR A 60 -3.85 -9.20 23.36
N LEU A 61 -4.68 -9.67 24.29
CA LEU A 61 -6.13 -9.69 24.15
C LEU A 61 -6.73 -8.28 24.20
N ILE A 62 -6.25 -7.44 25.14
CA ILE A 62 -6.69 -6.05 25.26
C ILE A 62 -6.33 -5.26 24.01
N ALA A 63 -5.12 -5.44 23.47
CA ALA A 63 -4.71 -4.82 22.21
C ALA A 63 -5.61 -5.21 21.04
N PHE A 64 -5.96 -6.50 20.91
CA PHE A 64 -6.87 -6.99 19.88
C PHE A 64 -8.23 -6.27 19.92
N TYR A 65 -8.87 -6.22 21.09
CA TYR A 65 -10.15 -5.52 21.22
C TYR A 65 -10.02 -4.00 21.04
N THR A 66 -8.97 -3.40 21.60
CA THR A 66 -8.75 -1.95 21.50
C THR A 66 -8.62 -1.51 20.05
N PHE A 67 -7.78 -2.17 19.25
CA PHE A 67 -7.59 -1.82 17.85
C PHE A 67 -8.78 -2.22 16.98
N GLY A 68 -9.43 -3.35 17.27
CA GLY A 68 -10.66 -3.75 16.60
C GLY A 68 -11.80 -2.75 16.79
N ILE A 69 -12.08 -2.34 18.03
CA ILE A 69 -13.11 -1.36 18.36
C ILE A 69 -12.77 0.02 17.79
N SER A 70 -11.52 0.47 17.95
CA SER A 70 -11.08 1.76 17.42
C SER A 70 -11.22 1.82 15.90
N GLY A 71 -10.80 0.77 15.19
CA GLY A 71 -10.95 0.69 13.74
C GLY A 71 -12.41 0.65 13.30
N LEU A 72 -13.27 -0.10 14.00
CA LEU A 72 -14.72 -0.08 13.78
C LEU A 72 -15.32 1.31 13.97
N ALA A 73 -14.92 2.01 15.03
CA ALA A 73 -15.34 3.39 15.31
C ALA A 73 -14.82 4.40 14.26
N MET A 74 -13.78 4.08 13.50
CA MET A 74 -13.35 4.91 12.36
C MET A 74 -14.17 4.65 11.10
N VAL A 75 -14.67 3.43 10.90
CA VAL A 75 -15.38 3.04 9.66
C VAL A 75 -16.90 3.01 9.76
N TRP A 76 -17.48 3.19 10.95
CA TRP A 76 -18.93 3.02 11.16
C TRP A 76 -19.77 3.94 10.26
N ARG A 77 -19.34 5.18 10.03
CA ARG A 77 -20.03 6.14 9.13
C ARG A 77 -19.85 5.83 7.65
N SER A 78 -18.93 4.94 7.29
CA SER A 78 -18.67 4.55 5.89
C SER A 78 -19.62 3.46 5.38
N GLY A 79 -20.57 2.99 6.21
CA GLY A 79 -21.63 2.05 5.83
C GLY A 79 -21.29 0.57 6.08
N GLY A 80 -22.32 -0.29 6.02
CA GLY A 80 -22.21 -1.71 6.40
C GLY A 80 -21.21 -2.52 5.58
N THR A 81 -21.00 -2.21 4.31
CA THR A 81 -19.97 -2.86 3.48
C THR A 81 -18.57 -2.60 4.02
N SER A 82 -18.27 -1.35 4.37
CA SER A 82 -16.98 -0.92 4.90
C SER A 82 -16.68 -1.60 6.24
N ILE A 83 -17.68 -1.68 7.13
CA ILE A 83 -17.60 -2.42 8.39
C ILE A 83 -17.24 -3.89 8.14
N ARG A 84 -17.94 -4.57 7.22
CA ARG A 84 -17.68 -5.98 6.91
C ARG A 84 -16.28 -6.21 6.35
N ILE A 85 -15.80 -5.33 5.45
CA ILE A 85 -14.43 -5.39 4.91
C ILE A 85 -13.43 -5.29 6.07
N PHE A 86 -13.60 -4.31 6.95
CA PHE A 86 -12.72 -4.12 8.10
C PHE A 86 -12.66 -5.38 8.98
N ILE A 87 -13.83 -5.91 9.38
CA ILE A 87 -13.94 -7.08 10.24
C ILE A 87 -13.27 -8.31 9.62
N ILE A 88 -13.53 -8.57 8.32
CA ILE A 88 -12.95 -9.72 7.61
C ILE A 88 -11.42 -9.62 7.58
N ILE A 89 -10.89 -8.49 7.13
CA ILE A 89 -9.43 -8.33 6.98
C ILE A 89 -8.74 -8.32 8.35
N TYR A 90 -9.32 -7.64 9.35
CA TYR A 90 -8.75 -7.60 10.70
C TYR A 90 -8.74 -8.98 11.36
N GLY A 91 -9.84 -9.73 11.27
CA GLY A 91 -9.94 -11.09 11.80
C GLY A 91 -8.93 -12.04 11.16
N ILE A 92 -8.87 -12.08 9.82
CA ILE A 92 -7.94 -12.96 9.10
C ILE A 92 -6.49 -12.54 9.37
N SER A 93 -6.16 -11.24 9.30
CA SER A 93 -4.80 -10.74 9.56
C SER A 93 -4.33 -11.08 10.97
N SER A 94 -5.21 -11.02 11.98
CA SER A 94 -4.89 -11.41 13.36
C SER A 94 -4.58 -12.90 13.48
N ILE A 95 -5.33 -13.78 12.79
CA ILE A 95 -5.04 -15.22 12.73
C ILE A 95 -3.67 -15.45 12.09
N VAL A 96 -3.40 -14.80 10.96
CA VAL A 96 -2.11 -14.91 10.27
C VAL A 96 -0.96 -14.40 11.16
N ALA A 97 -1.18 -13.38 11.99
CA ALA A 97 -0.17 -12.88 12.91
C ALA A 97 0.23 -13.92 13.97
N VAL A 98 -0.75 -14.61 14.53
CA VAL A 98 -0.52 -15.72 15.46
C VAL A 98 0.20 -16.88 14.76
N MET A 99 -0.31 -17.31 13.60
CA MET A 99 0.30 -18.39 12.83
C MET A 99 1.77 -18.09 12.48
N LEU A 100 2.04 -16.88 11.97
CA LEU A 100 3.39 -16.51 11.60
C LEU A 100 4.30 -16.39 12.82
N SER A 101 3.80 -15.85 13.93
CA SER A 101 4.58 -15.79 15.17
C SER A 101 5.03 -17.18 15.63
N PHE A 102 4.18 -18.21 15.51
CA PHE A 102 4.57 -19.58 15.82
C PHE A 102 5.58 -20.15 14.83
N ILE A 103 5.35 -19.95 13.53
CA ILE A 103 6.28 -20.42 12.48
C ILE A 103 7.68 -19.82 12.71
N LEU A 104 7.76 -18.50 12.92
CA LEU A 104 9.03 -17.82 13.12
C LEU A 104 9.70 -18.22 14.44
N SER A 105 8.95 -18.34 15.53
CA SER A 105 9.50 -18.83 16.80
C SER A 105 10.05 -20.25 16.68
N ASN A 106 9.40 -21.12 15.90
CA ASN A 106 9.90 -22.49 15.68
C ASN A 106 11.13 -22.53 14.76
N GLU A 107 11.18 -21.68 13.73
CA GLU A 107 12.28 -21.67 12.75
C GLU A 107 13.52 -20.92 13.26
N TYR A 108 13.34 -19.80 13.96
CA TYR A 108 14.41 -18.90 14.37
C TYR A 108 14.62 -18.81 15.89
N GLY A 109 13.82 -19.53 16.70
CA GLY A 109 13.83 -19.44 18.16
C GLY A 109 13.23 -18.14 18.73
N VAL A 110 12.87 -17.20 17.87
CA VAL A 110 12.30 -15.90 18.20
C VAL A 110 11.21 -15.55 17.18
N PRO A 111 10.21 -14.72 17.52
CA PRO A 111 9.08 -14.46 16.64
C PRO A 111 9.43 -13.48 15.50
N TYR A 112 10.65 -13.50 14.97
CA TYR A 112 11.15 -12.58 13.93
C TYR A 112 11.88 -13.35 12.84
N VAL A 113 12.03 -12.73 11.67
CA VAL A 113 12.83 -13.26 10.55
C VAL A 113 14.34 -13.08 10.83
N GLY A 114 14.84 -13.67 11.92
CA GLY A 114 16.23 -13.64 12.37
C GLY A 114 16.58 -12.54 13.39
N GLY A 115 17.72 -12.73 14.08
CA GLY A 115 18.19 -11.91 15.21
C GLY A 115 18.72 -10.49 14.89
N GLY A 116 18.77 -10.11 13.62
CA GLY A 116 19.14 -8.76 13.14
C GLY A 116 18.05 -8.07 12.35
N SER A 117 16.80 -8.55 12.44
CA SER A 117 15.68 -8.00 11.66
C SER A 117 15.31 -6.58 12.12
N ASP A 118 14.84 -5.77 11.17
CA ASP A 118 14.31 -4.43 11.44
C ASP A 118 13.19 -4.46 12.49
N GLU A 119 12.39 -5.53 12.52
CA GLU A 119 11.33 -5.76 13.50
C GLU A 119 11.86 -5.73 14.94
N LEU A 120 12.87 -6.56 15.22
CA LEU A 120 13.48 -6.65 16.54
C LEU A 120 14.13 -5.32 16.94
N HIS A 121 14.73 -4.62 15.98
CA HIS A 121 15.32 -3.30 16.24
C HIS A 121 14.27 -2.28 16.64
N TYR A 122 13.14 -2.20 15.92
CA TYR A 122 12.05 -1.29 16.27
C TYR A 122 11.45 -1.62 17.64
N GLU A 123 11.25 -2.89 17.95
CA GLU A 123 10.70 -3.31 19.24
C GLU A 123 11.66 -3.00 20.39
N ARG A 124 12.95 -3.34 20.26
CA ARG A 124 13.96 -3.01 21.29
C ARG A 124 14.07 -1.51 21.54
N LYS A 125 14.13 -0.71 20.48
CA LYS A 125 14.22 0.75 20.61
C LYS A 125 12.92 1.39 21.12
N GLY A 126 11.77 0.83 20.77
CA GLY A 126 10.48 1.22 21.32
C GLY A 126 10.38 0.90 22.83
N ILE A 127 10.82 -0.28 23.26
CA ILE A 127 10.87 -0.65 24.69
C ILE A 127 11.83 0.28 25.44
N GLU A 128 13.01 0.56 24.87
CA GLU A 128 13.98 1.50 25.45
C GLU A 128 13.35 2.90 25.64
N PHE A 129 12.62 3.39 24.64
CA PHE A 129 11.84 4.63 24.76
C PHE A 129 10.80 4.54 25.89
N ALA A 130 10.04 3.45 25.93
CA ALA A 130 8.98 3.27 26.91
C ALA A 130 9.51 3.27 28.35
N GLN A 131 10.72 2.78 28.57
CA GLN A 131 11.37 2.70 29.88
C GLN A 131 12.08 3.99 30.28
N ARG A 132 12.74 4.68 29.35
CA ARG A 132 13.67 5.79 29.67
C ARG A 132 13.07 7.18 29.49
N LEU A 133 12.09 7.35 28.61
CA LEU A 133 11.60 8.66 28.19
C LEU A 133 10.12 8.85 28.52
N GLY A 134 9.70 10.10 28.76
CA GLY A 134 8.31 10.50 28.92
C GLY A 134 7.53 10.43 27.60
N LEU A 135 6.20 10.52 27.70
CA LEU A 135 5.32 10.47 26.51
C LEU A 135 5.65 11.58 25.49
N PHE A 136 6.03 12.77 25.95
CA PHE A 136 6.26 13.92 25.07
C PHE A 136 7.74 14.16 24.73
N ASP A 137 8.65 13.28 25.17
CA ASP A 137 10.10 13.42 24.99
C ASP A 137 10.57 12.95 23.60
N TYR A 138 9.81 13.28 22.56
CA TYR A 138 10.09 12.87 21.18
C TYR A 138 11.48 13.31 20.70
N GLY A 139 11.88 14.54 21.04
CA GLY A 139 13.17 15.11 20.64
C GLY A 139 14.38 14.36 21.19
N ALA A 140 14.24 13.70 22.35
CA ALA A 140 15.32 12.96 23.01
C ALA A 140 15.62 11.60 22.35
N ILE A 141 14.76 11.14 21.43
CA ILE A 141 14.97 9.87 20.73
C ILE A 141 16.21 9.95 19.84
N ARG A 142 16.39 11.07 19.12
CA ARG A 142 17.53 11.29 18.23
C ARG A 142 18.78 11.66 19.04
N GLY A 143 19.82 10.82 18.93
CA GLY A 143 21.06 10.97 19.69
C GLY A 143 21.01 10.37 21.10
N GLY A 144 19.82 10.01 21.60
CA GLY A 144 19.67 9.30 22.87
C GLY A 144 19.45 7.79 22.69
N ILE A 145 18.45 7.42 21.89
CA ILE A 145 18.03 6.01 21.67
C ILE A 145 18.53 5.49 20.33
N VAL A 146 18.40 6.31 19.29
CA VAL A 146 18.87 6.01 17.94
C VAL A 146 19.81 7.11 17.45
N ASN A 147 20.61 6.80 16.43
CA ASN A 147 21.47 7.79 15.78
C ASN A 147 20.65 8.99 15.28
N ARG A 148 21.27 10.18 15.24
CA ARG A 148 20.58 11.42 14.82
C ARG A 148 20.00 11.33 13.41
N ASP A 149 20.65 10.55 12.55
CA ASP A 149 20.29 10.35 11.14
C ASP A 149 19.38 9.13 10.90
N HIS A 150 18.85 8.51 11.96
CA HIS A 150 17.96 7.35 11.82
C HIS A 150 16.71 7.69 10.99
N ASN A 151 16.38 6.85 10.01
CA ASN A 151 15.39 7.18 8.97
C ASN A 151 13.93 6.87 9.34
N SER A 152 13.67 6.38 10.56
CA SER A 152 12.36 5.90 11.05
C SER A 152 12.08 6.28 12.51
N VAL A 153 12.56 7.43 12.98
CA VAL A 153 12.37 7.86 14.38
C VAL A 153 10.89 7.91 14.77
N GLY A 154 10.01 8.37 13.86
CA GLY A 154 8.57 8.37 14.10
C GLY A 154 7.97 7.00 14.36
N TYR A 155 8.50 5.95 13.71
CA TYR A 155 8.02 4.58 13.94
C TYR A 155 8.57 3.98 15.25
N VAL A 156 9.82 4.28 15.63
CA VAL A 156 10.36 3.92 16.95
C VAL A 156 9.50 4.53 18.05
N TYR A 157 9.14 5.80 17.90
CA TYR A 157 8.24 6.48 18.84
C TYR A 157 6.86 5.83 18.90
N LEU A 158 6.26 5.50 17.75
CA LEU A 158 4.97 4.78 17.70
C LEU A 158 5.04 3.44 18.43
N VAL A 159 6.05 2.61 18.16
CA VAL A 159 6.23 1.33 18.86
C VAL A 159 6.47 1.56 20.35
N GLY A 160 7.17 2.62 20.72
CA GLY A 160 7.36 3.02 22.11
C GLY A 160 6.05 3.43 22.83
N LEU A 161 5.16 4.14 22.15
CA LEU A 161 3.82 4.42 22.66
C LEU A 161 3.00 3.14 22.83
N LEU A 162 3.09 2.21 21.88
CA LEU A 162 2.45 0.89 21.99
C LEU A 162 3.05 0.06 23.14
N ALA A 163 4.35 0.19 23.40
CA ALA A 163 5.00 -0.45 24.54
C ALA A 163 4.57 0.16 25.88
N LYS A 164 4.41 1.49 25.95
CA LYS A 164 3.81 2.15 27.13
C LYS A 164 2.36 1.72 27.34
N PHE A 165 1.55 1.66 26.28
CA PHE A 165 0.19 1.11 26.34
C PHE A 165 0.18 -0.33 26.87
N SER A 166 1.13 -1.15 26.41
CA SER A 166 1.27 -2.53 26.85
C SER A 166 1.62 -2.64 28.34
N ALA A 167 2.48 -1.74 28.82
CA ALA A 167 2.94 -1.71 30.20
C ALA A 167 1.80 -1.44 31.21
N VAL A 168 0.70 -0.81 30.79
CA VAL A 168 -0.48 -0.59 31.65
C VAL A 168 -1.19 -1.90 32.01
N PHE A 169 -1.08 -2.92 31.15
CA PHE A 169 -1.81 -4.19 31.28
C PHE A 169 -0.90 -5.40 31.56
N GLY A 170 0.39 -5.16 31.81
CA GLY A 170 1.38 -6.20 32.04
C GLY A 170 2.74 -5.82 31.44
N SER A 171 3.39 -6.78 30.80
CA SER A 171 4.63 -6.54 30.06
C SER A 171 4.35 -6.24 28.58
N PHE A 172 5.34 -5.65 27.91
CA PHE A 172 5.31 -5.51 26.45
C PHE A 172 5.25 -6.88 25.77
N HIS A 173 4.38 -7.01 24.79
CA HIS A 173 4.26 -8.21 23.97
C HIS A 173 4.36 -7.86 22.48
N THR A 174 5.15 -8.62 21.74
CA THR A 174 5.47 -8.39 20.31
C THR A 174 4.22 -8.41 19.41
N MET A 175 3.17 -9.11 19.85
CA MET A 175 1.88 -9.15 19.16
C MET A 175 1.15 -7.80 19.12
N VAL A 176 1.40 -6.89 20.06
CA VAL A 176 0.72 -5.59 20.13
C VAL A 176 0.94 -4.74 18.87
N PRO A 177 2.19 -4.43 18.45
CA PRO A 177 2.42 -3.70 17.20
C PRO A 177 1.92 -4.46 15.95
N ARG A 178 1.91 -5.78 15.96
CA ARG A 178 1.39 -6.60 14.83
C ARG A 178 -0.12 -6.46 14.68
N LEU A 179 -0.85 -6.48 15.79
CA LEU A 179 -2.30 -6.24 15.79
C LEU A 179 -2.65 -4.80 15.39
N PHE A 180 -1.81 -3.83 15.77
CA PHE A 180 -1.95 -2.45 15.29
C PHE A 180 -1.79 -2.36 13.77
N ASN A 181 -0.77 -3.02 13.22
CA ASN A 181 -0.55 -3.10 11.78
C ASN A 181 -1.68 -3.85 11.04
N ALA A 182 -2.21 -4.93 11.62
CA ALA A 182 -3.39 -5.63 11.11
C ALA A 182 -4.62 -4.71 11.02
N ALA A 183 -4.87 -3.88 12.04
CA ALA A 183 -5.93 -2.89 12.03
C ALA A 183 -5.69 -1.82 10.94
N CYS A 184 -4.43 -1.38 10.77
CA CYS A 184 -4.07 -0.45 9.71
C CYS A 184 -4.29 -1.04 8.30
N LEU A 185 -4.00 -2.34 8.09
CA LEU A 185 -4.28 -3.03 6.83
C LEU A 185 -5.80 -3.11 6.57
N ALA A 186 -6.59 -3.41 7.59
CA ALA A 186 -8.04 -3.46 7.48
C ALA A 186 -8.64 -2.08 7.13
N LEU A 187 -8.14 -1.00 7.75
CA LEU A 187 -8.50 0.38 7.39
C LEU A 187 -8.08 0.72 5.95
N LEU A 188 -6.89 0.30 5.53
CA LEU A 188 -6.39 0.51 4.17
C LEU A 188 -7.32 -0.15 3.14
N SER A 189 -7.77 -1.37 3.36
CA SER A 189 -8.78 -2.03 2.52
C SER A 189 -10.09 -1.24 2.43
N VAL A 190 -10.56 -0.66 3.53
CA VAL A 190 -11.76 0.19 3.53
C VAL A 190 -11.54 1.47 2.72
N VAL A 191 -10.37 2.10 2.83
CA VAL A 191 -10.02 3.28 2.02
C VAL A 191 -10.01 2.92 0.53
N VAL A 192 -9.44 1.77 0.15
CA VAL A 192 -9.45 1.28 -1.23
C VAL A 192 -10.87 1.06 -1.75
N PHE A 193 -11.77 0.47 -0.94
CA PHE A 193 -13.18 0.32 -1.31
C PHE A 193 -13.83 1.68 -1.60
N ASN A 194 -13.66 2.64 -0.70
CA ASN A 194 -14.23 3.98 -0.82
C ASN A 194 -13.63 4.76 -2.00
N MET A 195 -12.33 4.62 -2.27
CA MET A 195 -11.69 5.15 -3.48
C MET A 195 -12.33 4.58 -4.74
N GLY A 196 -12.49 3.25 -4.81
CA GLY A 196 -13.13 2.59 -5.94
C GLY A 196 -14.56 3.07 -6.18
N GLN A 197 -15.36 3.21 -5.12
CA GLN A 197 -16.72 3.78 -5.22
C GLN A 197 -16.72 5.23 -5.69
N ARG A 198 -15.80 6.06 -5.16
CA ARG A 198 -15.65 7.46 -5.58
C ARG A 198 -15.28 7.60 -7.07
N LEU A 199 -14.51 6.65 -7.59
CA LEU A 199 -14.11 6.55 -8.99
C LEU A 199 -15.11 5.79 -9.87
N ARG A 200 -16.32 5.51 -9.37
CA ARG A 200 -17.39 4.80 -10.06
C ARG A 200 -17.03 3.40 -10.58
N LEU A 201 -16.14 2.69 -9.88
CA LEU A 201 -16.09 1.23 -10.06
C LEU A 201 -17.42 0.62 -9.63
N GLN A 202 -17.85 -0.45 -10.30
CA GLN A 202 -18.98 -1.24 -9.84
C GLN A 202 -18.72 -1.69 -8.41
N LYS A 203 -19.75 -1.62 -7.55
CA LYS A 203 -19.65 -1.93 -6.12
C LYS A 203 -18.98 -3.28 -5.83
N HIS A 204 -19.30 -4.28 -6.65
CA HIS A 204 -18.69 -5.60 -6.59
C HIS A 204 -17.19 -5.59 -6.91
N THR A 205 -16.76 -4.89 -7.97
CA THR A 205 -15.36 -4.77 -8.36
C THR A 205 -14.55 -4.02 -7.30
N ALA A 206 -15.09 -2.92 -6.76
CA ALA A 206 -14.46 -2.18 -5.68
C ALA A 206 -14.33 -3.03 -4.39
N LEU A 207 -15.35 -3.83 -4.08
CA LEU A 207 -15.31 -4.77 -2.96
C LEU A 207 -14.21 -5.84 -3.15
N ILE A 208 -14.14 -6.46 -4.33
CA ILE A 208 -13.08 -7.43 -4.64
C ILE A 208 -11.71 -6.76 -4.55
N ALA A 209 -11.54 -5.57 -5.12
CA ALA A 209 -10.28 -4.84 -5.03
C ALA A 209 -9.85 -4.60 -3.57
N ALA A 210 -10.77 -4.19 -2.71
CA ALA A 210 -10.50 -3.96 -1.29
C ALA A 210 -10.13 -5.24 -0.52
N LEU A 211 -10.89 -6.32 -0.74
CA LEU A 211 -10.60 -7.64 -0.15
C LEU A 211 -9.28 -8.21 -0.69
N PHE A 212 -8.97 -7.96 -1.95
CA PHE A 212 -7.74 -8.40 -2.57
C PHE A 212 -6.53 -7.66 -2.00
N VAL A 213 -6.61 -6.33 -1.80
CA VAL A 213 -5.55 -5.57 -1.13
C VAL A 213 -5.32 -6.08 0.29
N GLY A 214 -6.37 -6.33 1.07
CA GLY A 214 -6.22 -6.81 2.45
C GLY A 214 -5.82 -8.27 2.55
N GLY A 215 -6.28 -9.09 1.59
CA GLY A 215 -6.13 -10.54 1.55
C GLY A 215 -4.87 -11.02 0.84
N LEU A 216 -4.13 -10.16 0.14
CA LEU A 216 -2.97 -10.60 -0.62
C LEU A 216 -1.89 -11.11 0.34
N PRO A 217 -1.29 -12.29 0.07
CA PRO A 217 -0.21 -12.87 0.87
C PRO A 217 0.86 -11.89 1.32
N LEU A 218 1.29 -11.03 0.41
CA LEU A 218 2.30 -10.01 0.63
C LEU A 218 1.86 -8.91 1.61
N MET A 219 0.63 -8.42 1.49
CA MET A 219 0.09 -7.39 2.36
C MET A 219 -0.09 -7.93 3.78
N MET A 220 -0.61 -9.15 3.88
CA MET A 220 -0.71 -9.86 5.17
C MET A 220 0.66 -10.05 5.78
N TRP A 221 1.63 -10.60 5.04
CA TRP A 221 3.01 -10.84 5.50
C TRP A 221 3.63 -9.59 6.15
N VAL A 222 3.55 -8.44 5.48
CA VAL A 222 4.13 -7.20 6.02
C VAL A 222 3.30 -6.65 7.19
N SER A 223 1.98 -6.82 7.17
CA SER A 223 1.11 -6.35 8.27
C SER A 223 1.28 -7.10 9.57
N VAL A 224 1.67 -8.38 9.50
CA VAL A 224 1.82 -9.21 10.70
C VAL A 224 3.20 -9.11 11.33
N GLN A 225 4.06 -8.25 10.80
CA GLN A 225 5.38 -7.94 11.32
C GLN A 225 5.39 -6.55 11.94
N THR A 226 6.37 -6.28 12.79
CA THR A 226 6.55 -4.95 13.41
C THR A 226 7.31 -4.02 12.46
N LEU A 227 6.75 -3.82 11.26
CA LEU A 227 7.29 -2.96 10.21
C LEU A 227 6.44 -1.70 10.01
N ARG A 228 7.11 -0.60 9.64
CA ARG A 228 6.47 0.70 9.38
C ARG A 228 5.60 0.76 8.12
N ASP A 229 5.80 -0.18 7.20
CA ASP A 229 5.36 -0.06 5.81
C ASP A 229 3.84 -0.05 5.65
N ILE A 230 3.07 -0.80 6.45
CA ILE A 230 1.60 -0.79 6.38
C ILE A 230 1.01 0.51 6.94
N VAL A 231 1.48 0.98 8.09
CA VAL A 231 1.07 2.27 8.68
C VAL A 231 1.33 3.39 7.68
N GLN A 232 2.53 3.40 7.12
CA GLN A 232 2.92 4.37 6.11
C GLN A 232 2.04 4.31 4.87
N THR A 233 1.74 3.11 4.38
CA THR A 233 0.86 2.92 3.21
C THR A 233 -0.54 3.44 3.49
N LEU A 234 -1.10 3.17 4.66
CA LEU A 234 -2.40 3.68 5.06
C LEU A 234 -2.43 5.22 5.02
N LEU A 235 -1.42 5.88 5.61
CA LEU A 235 -1.33 7.34 5.62
C LEU A 235 -1.20 7.91 4.20
N LEU A 236 -0.35 7.32 3.37
CA LEU A 236 -0.13 7.74 1.99
C LEU A 236 -1.36 7.56 1.11
N VAL A 237 -2.04 6.41 1.20
CA VAL A 237 -3.27 6.13 0.44
C VAL A 237 -4.40 7.03 0.92
N THR A 238 -4.48 7.32 2.22
CA THR A 238 -5.43 8.30 2.76
C THR A 238 -5.18 9.69 2.21
N LEU A 239 -3.92 10.14 2.14
CA LEU A 239 -3.55 11.40 1.52
C LEU A 239 -3.95 11.44 0.04
N VAL A 240 -3.63 10.42 -0.75
CA VAL A 240 -4.06 10.35 -2.15
C VAL A 240 -5.59 10.38 -2.27
N PHE A 241 -6.32 9.69 -1.39
CA PHE A 241 -7.78 9.68 -1.36
C PHE A 241 -8.38 11.06 -1.07
N LEU A 242 -7.77 11.86 -0.18
CA LEU A 242 -8.21 13.23 0.11
C LEU A 242 -8.13 14.11 -1.15
N TRP A 243 -7.03 14.00 -1.90
CA TRP A 243 -6.75 14.78 -3.11
C TRP A 243 -7.42 14.26 -4.38
N LEU A 244 -7.96 13.04 -4.34
CA LEU A 244 -8.68 12.44 -5.46
C LEU A 244 -9.98 13.23 -5.71
N PRO A 245 -10.28 13.72 -6.92
CA PRO A 245 -11.62 14.23 -7.23
C PRO A 245 -12.61 13.07 -7.40
N ASP A 246 -13.91 13.37 -7.34
CA ASP A 246 -14.91 12.40 -7.77
C ASP A 246 -14.79 12.08 -9.28
N TYR A 247 -15.57 11.11 -9.77
CA TYR A 247 -15.56 10.76 -11.19
C TYR A 247 -15.92 11.93 -12.12
N ASN A 248 -16.73 12.89 -11.65
CA ASN A 248 -17.08 14.08 -12.40
C ASN A 248 -16.03 15.20 -12.25
N SER A 249 -14.83 14.87 -11.75
CA SER A 249 -13.72 15.80 -11.52
C SER A 249 -13.99 16.89 -10.47
N ARG A 250 -14.98 16.70 -9.57
CA ARG A 250 -15.29 17.64 -8.49
C ARG A 250 -14.53 17.26 -7.22
N TRP A 251 -13.92 18.27 -6.61
CA TRP A 251 -13.17 18.12 -5.37
C TRP A 251 -14.16 18.17 -4.19
N ARG A 252 -13.96 17.27 -3.22
CA ARG A 252 -14.82 17.21 -2.03
C ARG A 252 -14.54 18.36 -1.06
N TYR A 253 -13.30 18.84 -1.04
CA TYR A 253 -12.81 19.85 -0.12
C TYR A 253 -12.15 20.98 -0.90
N SER A 254 -12.15 22.18 -0.32
CA SER A 254 -11.41 23.31 -0.87
C SER A 254 -9.89 23.11 -0.72
N LEU A 255 -9.10 23.76 -1.57
CA LEU A 255 -7.63 23.63 -1.54
C LEU A 255 -7.02 23.98 -0.16
N PRO A 256 -7.42 25.05 0.55
CA PRO A 256 -6.88 25.35 1.88
C PRO A 256 -7.16 24.23 2.90
N VAL A 257 -8.36 23.65 2.87
CA VAL A 257 -8.73 22.54 3.77
C VAL A 257 -7.90 21.30 3.44
N LEU A 258 -7.68 21.01 2.16
CA LEU A 258 -6.82 19.91 1.74
C LEU A 258 -5.38 20.12 2.21
N LEU A 259 -4.82 21.31 2.02
CA LEU A 259 -3.46 21.60 2.47
C LEU A 259 -3.32 21.44 4.00
N LEU A 260 -4.28 21.94 4.77
CA LEU A 260 -4.29 21.85 6.24
C LEU A 260 -4.38 20.39 6.74
N ILE A 261 -5.33 19.60 6.21
CA ILE A 261 -5.45 18.19 6.60
C ILE A 261 -4.20 17.42 6.14
N SER A 262 -3.70 17.72 4.94
CA SER A 262 -2.52 17.03 4.41
C SER A 262 -1.28 17.35 5.21
N SER A 263 -1.08 18.60 5.66
CA SER A 263 0.06 18.95 6.50
C SER A 263 0.06 18.16 7.80
N PHE A 264 -1.12 17.95 8.42
CA PHE A 264 -1.22 17.16 9.65
C PHE A 264 -0.85 15.68 9.43
N ILE A 265 -1.30 15.07 8.33
CA ILE A 265 -0.96 13.66 8.00
C ILE A 265 0.49 13.54 7.49
N MET A 266 1.04 14.59 6.89
CA MET A 266 2.40 14.60 6.37
C MET A 266 3.47 14.57 7.47
N LEU A 267 3.19 15.14 8.65
CA LEU A 267 4.12 15.11 9.79
C LEU A 267 4.53 13.67 10.18
N PRO A 268 3.60 12.73 10.46
CA PRO A 268 3.99 11.36 10.77
C PRO A 268 4.63 10.63 9.58
N ILE A 269 4.23 10.90 8.33
CA ILE A 269 4.91 10.30 7.16
C ILE A 269 6.35 10.76 7.06
N TRP A 270 6.62 12.05 7.30
CA TRP A 270 7.97 12.61 7.28
C TRP A 270 8.88 11.93 8.29
N GLU A 271 8.40 11.74 9.52
CA GLU A 271 9.18 11.10 10.59
C GLU A 271 9.28 9.57 10.48
N ILE A 272 8.32 8.93 9.81
CA ILE A 272 8.40 7.50 9.50
C ILE A 272 9.32 7.24 8.32
N ARG A 273 9.23 8.05 7.25
CA ARG A 273 10.00 7.89 6.00
C ARG A 273 9.88 9.12 5.07
N LYS A 274 10.80 10.07 5.25
CA LYS A 274 10.92 11.33 4.48
C LYS A 274 10.76 11.18 2.97
N ALA A 275 11.36 10.17 2.36
CA ALA A 275 11.31 9.98 0.89
C ALA A 275 9.86 9.87 0.37
N GLN A 276 8.95 9.20 1.08
CA GLN A 276 7.56 9.10 0.61
C GLN A 276 6.74 10.36 0.87
N ALA A 277 7.10 11.14 1.88
CA ALA A 277 6.54 12.47 2.05
C ALA A 277 6.88 13.35 0.82
N LEU A 278 8.14 13.30 0.34
CA LEU A 278 8.53 14.01 -0.88
C LEU A 278 7.76 13.51 -2.12
N VAL A 279 7.62 12.19 -2.29
CA VAL A 279 6.80 11.62 -3.38
C VAL A 279 5.37 12.14 -3.33
N PHE A 280 4.77 12.23 -2.14
CA PHE A 280 3.44 12.80 -1.99
C PHE A 280 3.39 14.29 -2.35
N LEU A 281 4.39 15.10 -1.99
CA LEU A 281 4.43 16.52 -2.39
C LEU A 281 4.45 16.67 -3.91
N VAL A 282 5.21 15.83 -4.62
CA VAL A 282 5.23 15.79 -6.10
C VAL A 282 3.85 15.40 -6.64
N PHE A 283 3.20 14.39 -6.04
CA PHE A 283 1.84 14.00 -6.39
C PHE A 283 0.82 15.14 -6.16
N ALA A 284 0.86 15.81 -5.01
CA ALA A 284 -0.05 16.90 -4.66
C ALA A 284 0.13 18.08 -5.61
N ALA A 285 1.38 18.44 -5.94
CA ALA A 285 1.67 19.44 -6.96
C ALA A 285 1.02 19.05 -8.30
N PHE A 286 1.26 17.82 -8.78
CA PHE A 286 0.65 17.32 -10.01
C PHE A 286 -0.90 17.35 -9.98
N ALA A 287 -1.51 17.03 -8.84
CA ALA A 287 -2.96 17.07 -8.65
C ALA A 287 -3.52 18.50 -8.76
N ILE A 288 -2.79 19.49 -8.25
CA ILE A 288 -3.12 20.92 -8.42
C ILE A 288 -3.04 21.29 -9.91
N PHE A 289 -1.96 20.91 -10.59
CA PHE A 289 -1.72 21.25 -12.01
C PHE A 289 -2.75 20.66 -12.97
N THR A 290 -3.20 19.43 -12.72
CA THR A 290 -4.11 18.74 -13.65
C THR A 290 -5.57 19.13 -13.49
N ASN A 291 -5.92 19.91 -12.46
CA ASN A 291 -7.28 20.31 -12.21
C ASN A 291 -7.71 21.50 -13.10
N ARG A 292 -8.36 21.19 -14.23
CA ARG A 292 -8.82 22.17 -15.23
C ARG A 292 -9.81 23.20 -14.70
N HIS A 293 -10.58 22.91 -13.65
CA HIS A 293 -11.59 23.84 -13.14
C HIS A 293 -11.03 25.02 -12.33
N SER A 294 -9.75 24.98 -11.92
CA SER A 294 -9.10 26.05 -11.15
C SER A 294 -8.00 26.78 -11.91
N TYR A 295 -7.84 26.51 -13.21
CA TYR A 295 -6.70 26.96 -13.99
C TYR A 295 -6.90 28.40 -14.49
N ASN A 296 -6.64 29.38 -13.63
CA ASN A 296 -6.23 30.71 -14.08
C ASN A 296 -4.70 30.75 -14.07
N PRO A 297 -4.03 30.78 -15.23
CA PRO A 297 -2.57 30.74 -15.32
C PRO A 297 -1.90 31.90 -14.57
N LEU A 298 -2.55 33.07 -14.46
CA LEU A 298 -2.05 34.17 -13.63
C LEU A 298 -2.10 33.82 -12.14
N ARG A 299 -3.25 33.33 -11.65
CA ARG A 299 -3.39 32.94 -10.23
C ARG A 299 -2.40 31.83 -9.86
N PHE A 300 -2.14 30.92 -10.79
CA PHE A 300 -1.11 29.90 -10.66
C PHE A 300 0.30 30.51 -10.62
N PHE A 301 0.67 31.42 -11.53
CA PHE A 301 1.96 32.09 -11.51
C PHE A 301 2.19 32.82 -10.19
N PHE A 302 1.19 33.55 -9.69
CA PHE A 302 1.27 34.27 -8.42
C PHE A 302 1.27 33.37 -7.18
N LEU A 303 0.71 32.16 -7.23
CA LEU A 303 0.78 31.19 -6.11
C LEU A 303 2.05 30.33 -6.17
N SER A 304 2.51 29.96 -7.36
CA SER A 304 3.69 29.12 -7.56
C SER A 304 4.99 29.89 -7.48
N LEU A 305 5.02 31.16 -7.88
CA LEU A 305 6.23 31.99 -7.82
C LEU A 305 6.75 32.15 -6.38
N PRO A 306 5.94 32.51 -5.36
CA PRO A 306 6.42 32.55 -3.99
C PRO A 306 6.87 31.19 -3.49
N VAL A 307 6.14 30.11 -3.81
CA VAL A 307 6.52 28.75 -3.40
C VAL A 307 7.81 28.31 -4.07
N ALA A 308 8.00 28.61 -5.35
CA ALA A 308 9.22 28.32 -6.09
C ALA A 308 10.40 29.15 -5.57
N LEU A 309 10.21 30.45 -5.31
CA LEU A 309 11.23 31.32 -4.72
C LEU A 309 11.59 30.89 -3.30
N ILE A 310 10.60 30.53 -2.46
CA ILE A 310 10.82 29.96 -1.13
C ILE A 310 11.54 28.61 -1.25
N SER A 311 11.15 27.77 -2.20
CA SER A 311 11.80 26.46 -2.42
C SER A 311 13.24 26.64 -2.88
N VAL A 312 13.52 27.54 -3.81
CA VAL A 312 14.87 27.89 -4.28
C VAL A 312 15.68 28.51 -3.15
N TYR A 313 15.08 29.39 -2.35
CA TYR A 313 15.72 30.01 -1.20
C TYR A 313 16.06 28.98 -0.12
N ILE A 314 15.14 28.06 0.18
CA ILE A 314 15.38 26.92 1.09
C ILE A 314 16.46 26.02 0.49
N ILE A 315 16.37 25.64 -0.78
CA ILE A 315 17.38 24.80 -1.45
C ILE A 315 18.75 25.48 -1.41
N SER A 316 18.80 26.81 -1.57
CA SER A 316 20.03 27.61 -1.51
C SER A 316 20.59 27.71 -0.09
N LEU A 317 19.76 28.06 0.90
CA LEU A 317 20.13 28.11 2.32
C LEU A 317 20.62 26.77 2.84
N PHE A 318 19.96 25.70 2.41
CA PHE A 318 20.25 24.34 2.82
C PHE A 318 21.13 23.62 1.79
N TYR A 319 21.75 24.30 0.83
CA TYR A 319 22.51 23.65 -0.26
C TYR A 319 23.61 22.73 0.25
N SER A 320 24.28 23.11 1.35
CA SER A 320 25.30 22.29 2.01
C SER A 320 24.74 21.04 2.71
N ILE A 321 23.46 21.06 3.09
CA ILE A 321 22.73 19.92 3.65
C ILE A 321 22.15 19.07 2.51
N LEU A 322 21.62 19.72 1.47
CA LEU A 322 21.06 19.10 0.29
C LEU A 322 22.13 18.37 -0.52
N SER A 323 23.35 18.90 -0.61
CA SER A 323 24.46 18.20 -1.25
C SER A 323 24.81 16.93 -0.50
N LYS A 324 24.87 16.96 0.84
CA LYS A 324 25.05 15.77 1.67
C LYS A 324 23.90 14.77 1.50
N ASP A 325 22.66 15.23 1.45
CA ASP A 325 21.49 14.36 1.25
C ASP A 325 21.46 13.74 -0.15
N VAL A 326 21.86 14.48 -1.19
CA VAL A 326 21.97 13.96 -2.57
C VAL A 326 23.08 12.91 -2.66
N PHE A 327 24.26 13.18 -2.09
CA PHE A 327 25.32 12.18 -2.01
C PHE A 327 24.87 10.97 -1.19
N TYR A 328 24.15 11.18 -0.09
CA TYR A 328 23.57 10.09 0.69
C TYR A 328 22.56 9.25 -0.13
N ILE A 329 21.73 9.85 -0.98
CA ILE A 329 20.83 9.11 -1.88
C ILE A 329 21.63 8.28 -2.89
N LEU A 330 22.72 8.82 -3.44
CA LEU A 330 23.61 8.09 -4.35
C LEU A 330 24.32 6.93 -3.64
N ASP A 331 24.79 7.16 -2.42
CA ASP A 331 25.41 6.12 -1.57
C ASP A 331 24.38 5.04 -1.19
N LEU A 332 23.14 5.44 -0.91
CA LEU A 332 22.05 4.50 -0.62
C LEU A 332 21.70 3.66 -1.86
N LEU A 333 21.67 4.27 -3.04
CA LEU A 333 21.49 3.58 -4.32
C LEU A 333 22.60 2.55 -4.54
N LYS A 334 23.86 2.94 -4.31
CA LYS A 334 25.01 2.05 -4.42
C LYS A 334 24.92 0.91 -3.41
N PHE A 335 24.65 1.21 -2.14
CA PHE A 335 24.47 0.22 -1.09
C PHE A 335 23.39 -0.81 -1.43
N TYR A 336 22.22 -0.38 -1.92
CA TYR A 336 21.15 -1.29 -2.31
C TYR A 336 21.48 -2.08 -3.59
N SER A 337 22.18 -1.48 -4.55
CA SER A 337 22.70 -2.19 -5.71
C SER A 337 23.65 -3.30 -5.28
N ASP A 338 24.65 -2.98 -4.45
CA ASP A 338 25.66 -3.91 -3.95
C ASP A 338 25.02 -5.01 -3.08
N TYR A 339 24.05 -4.65 -2.23
CA TYR A 339 23.27 -5.60 -1.43
C TYR A 339 22.45 -6.57 -2.30
N ARG A 340 22.00 -6.14 -3.47
CA ARG A 340 21.20 -6.94 -4.40
C ARG A 340 22.01 -7.67 -5.46
N SER A 341 23.25 -7.28 -5.71
CA SER A 341 24.18 -8.03 -6.54
C SER A 341 24.91 -9.11 -5.76
N GLY A 342 25.07 -8.95 -4.44
CA GLY A 342 25.69 -9.94 -3.58
C GLY A 342 24.99 -11.31 -3.59
N ASP A 343 25.80 -12.38 -3.63
CA ASP A 343 25.36 -13.78 -3.73
C ASP A 343 24.44 -14.22 -2.58
N SER A 344 24.57 -13.58 -1.41
CA SER A 344 23.79 -13.91 -0.22
C SER A 344 22.31 -13.51 -0.31
N VAL A 345 21.95 -12.57 -1.19
CA VAL A 345 20.58 -12.00 -1.26
C VAL A 345 20.01 -11.93 -2.67
N GLY A 346 20.82 -11.74 -3.72
CA GLY A 346 20.30 -11.43 -5.05
C GLY A 346 21.08 -12.00 -6.23
N GLY A 347 21.80 -13.11 -6.06
CA GLY A 347 22.45 -13.80 -7.18
C GLY A 347 21.53 -14.10 -8.38
N GLY A 348 22.15 -14.33 -9.54
CA GLY A 348 21.45 -14.62 -10.80
C GLY A 348 20.85 -13.37 -11.46
N LEU A 349 19.56 -13.41 -11.84
CA LEU A 349 18.93 -12.31 -12.57
C LEU A 349 18.93 -10.96 -11.81
N SER A 350 18.91 -10.99 -10.47
CA SER A 350 18.94 -9.77 -9.68
C SER A 350 20.29 -9.06 -9.78
N SER A 351 21.43 -9.77 -9.78
CA SER A 351 22.75 -9.12 -9.94
C SER A 351 22.86 -8.39 -11.27
N ILE A 352 22.46 -9.03 -12.38
CA ILE A 352 22.45 -8.41 -13.72
C ILE A 352 21.62 -7.10 -13.73
N VAL A 353 20.45 -7.11 -13.11
CA VAL A 353 19.54 -5.95 -13.08
C VAL A 353 20.09 -4.82 -12.19
N PHE A 354 20.74 -5.14 -11.08
CA PHE A 354 21.21 -4.14 -10.10
C PHE A 354 22.62 -3.62 -10.37
N GLU A 355 23.44 -4.36 -11.13
CA GLU A 355 24.74 -3.92 -11.66
C GLU A 355 24.59 -2.98 -12.86
N ALA A 356 23.49 -3.08 -13.62
CA ALA A 356 23.21 -2.18 -14.72
C ALA A 356 23.13 -0.72 -14.23
N SER A 357 23.86 0.17 -14.93
CA SER A 357 23.80 1.60 -14.68
C SER A 357 22.37 2.10 -14.84
N ILE A 358 21.92 2.96 -13.90
CA ILE A 358 20.55 3.51 -13.88
C ILE A 358 20.17 4.13 -15.22
N PHE A 359 21.10 4.87 -15.81
CA PHE A 359 20.95 5.52 -17.12
C PHE A 359 21.84 4.85 -18.17
N PRO A 360 21.37 4.64 -19.41
CA PRO A 360 20.04 5.01 -19.92
C PRO A 360 18.92 3.99 -19.65
N PHE A 361 19.26 2.70 -19.44
CA PHE A 361 18.27 1.62 -19.44
C PHE A 361 18.07 0.89 -18.11
N GLY A 362 18.93 1.07 -17.11
CA GLY A 362 18.82 0.35 -15.83
C GLY A 362 17.49 0.55 -15.12
N TRP A 363 16.86 1.73 -15.25
CA TRP A 363 15.54 1.97 -14.68
C TRP A 363 14.43 1.12 -15.31
N ILE A 364 14.54 0.78 -16.60
CA ILE A 364 13.62 -0.13 -17.27
C ILE A 364 13.83 -1.54 -16.74
N TYR A 365 15.08 -2.00 -16.65
CA TYR A 365 15.39 -3.34 -16.13
C TYR A 365 14.89 -3.53 -14.70
N ARG A 366 15.17 -2.57 -13.81
CA ARG A 366 14.69 -2.60 -12.42
C ARG A 366 13.16 -2.59 -12.33
N SER A 367 12.49 -1.80 -13.17
CA SER A 367 11.04 -1.73 -13.19
C SER A 367 10.39 -3.01 -13.74
N LEU A 368 10.95 -3.61 -14.80
CA LEU A 368 10.48 -4.90 -15.31
C LEU A 368 10.72 -6.01 -14.28
N TYR A 369 11.89 -6.03 -13.65
CA TYR A 369 12.20 -6.96 -12.57
C TYR A 369 11.23 -6.81 -11.39
N ALA A 370 10.82 -5.58 -11.08
CA ALA A 370 9.85 -5.29 -10.03
C ALA A 370 8.44 -5.86 -10.28
N LEU A 371 8.03 -6.04 -11.54
CA LEU A 371 6.74 -6.62 -11.88
C LEU A 371 6.71 -8.14 -11.72
N ILE A 372 7.88 -8.80 -11.72
CA ILE A 372 8.00 -10.26 -11.72
C ILE A 372 8.62 -10.82 -10.43
N SER A 373 8.87 -9.96 -9.43
CA SER A 373 9.54 -10.32 -8.18
C SER A 373 8.57 -10.27 -6.98
N PRO A 374 8.74 -11.12 -5.95
CA PRO A 374 9.75 -12.17 -5.81
C PRO A 374 9.49 -13.37 -6.73
N ILE A 375 10.55 -13.87 -7.39
CA ILE A 375 10.46 -15.03 -8.26
C ILE A 375 10.21 -16.28 -7.38
N PRO A 376 9.29 -17.19 -7.76
CA PRO A 376 9.09 -18.44 -7.04
C PRO A 376 10.40 -19.25 -6.96
N LEU A 377 10.79 -19.63 -5.74
CA LEU A 377 11.97 -20.46 -5.49
C LEU A 377 11.55 -21.90 -5.16
N SER A 378 12.36 -22.89 -5.56
CA SER A 378 12.02 -24.33 -5.50
C SER A 378 12.18 -24.99 -4.12
N TYR A 379 12.91 -24.36 -3.18
CA TYR A 379 13.17 -24.94 -1.86
C TYR A 379 13.13 -23.85 -0.79
N VAL A 380 12.00 -23.73 -0.09
CA VAL A 380 11.77 -22.53 0.72
C VAL A 380 10.83 -22.75 1.89
N PRO A 381 11.11 -22.14 3.08
CA PRO A 381 10.16 -22.02 4.17
C PRO A 381 8.75 -21.63 3.69
N VAL A 382 7.73 -22.16 4.36
CA VAL A 382 6.29 -22.00 4.01
C VAL A 382 5.94 -20.54 3.67
N TYR A 383 6.50 -19.58 4.38
CA TYR A 383 6.22 -18.17 4.16
C TYR A 383 6.75 -17.62 2.82
N LYS A 384 7.87 -18.13 2.30
CA LYS A 384 8.40 -17.71 1.00
C LYS A 384 7.60 -18.34 -0.14
N ALA A 385 7.08 -19.56 0.04
CA ALA A 385 6.10 -20.15 -0.88
C ALA A 385 4.80 -19.31 -0.91
N TRP A 386 4.32 -18.88 0.25
CA TRP A 386 3.17 -17.97 0.37
C TRP A 386 3.38 -16.64 -0.38
N LEU A 387 4.56 -16.03 -0.25
CA LEU A 387 4.93 -14.84 -1.02
C LEU A 387 4.99 -15.09 -2.53
N SER A 388 5.48 -16.26 -2.94
CA SER A 388 5.60 -16.65 -4.36
C SER A 388 4.24 -16.80 -5.04
N ILE A 389 3.22 -17.31 -4.32
CA ILE A 389 1.83 -17.34 -4.80
C ILE A 389 1.35 -15.92 -5.11
N GLY A 390 1.70 -14.94 -4.26
CA GLY A 390 1.40 -13.53 -4.50
C GLY A 390 1.94 -13.01 -5.83
N THR A 391 3.16 -13.41 -6.22
CA THR A 391 3.76 -13.03 -7.51
C THR A 391 3.04 -13.68 -8.68
N ILE A 392 2.68 -14.95 -8.60
CA ILE A 392 1.92 -15.64 -9.67
C ILE A 392 0.60 -14.90 -9.91
N ILE A 393 -0.10 -14.57 -8.83
CA ILE A 393 -1.33 -13.80 -8.90
C ILE A 393 -1.06 -12.42 -9.56
N HIS A 394 0.00 -11.72 -9.15
CA HIS A 394 0.40 -10.44 -9.76
C HIS A 394 0.57 -10.56 -11.27
N LEU A 395 1.33 -11.55 -11.74
CA LEU A 395 1.62 -11.78 -13.17
C LEU A 395 0.33 -11.96 -13.98
N LEU A 396 -0.62 -12.73 -13.47
CA LEU A 396 -1.92 -12.95 -14.13
C LEU A 396 -2.71 -11.64 -14.30
N PHE A 397 -2.52 -10.68 -13.40
CA PHE A 397 -3.24 -9.40 -13.41
C PHE A 397 -2.54 -8.27 -14.17
N LEU A 398 -1.30 -8.46 -14.65
CA LEU A 398 -0.53 -7.44 -15.37
C LEU A 398 -1.22 -6.87 -16.62
N PRO A 399 -1.91 -7.65 -17.48
CA PRO A 399 -2.57 -7.07 -18.65
C PRO A 399 -3.71 -6.13 -18.27
N PHE A 400 -4.45 -6.48 -17.22
CA PHE A 400 -5.53 -5.63 -16.71
C PHE A 400 -4.97 -4.36 -16.07
N LEU A 401 -3.82 -4.44 -15.38
CA LEU A 401 -3.10 -3.25 -14.92
C LEU A 401 -2.76 -2.33 -16.09
N TRP A 402 -2.22 -2.88 -17.18
CA TRP A 402 -1.88 -2.09 -18.37
C TRP A 402 -3.10 -1.46 -19.04
N ILE A 403 -4.19 -2.21 -19.21
CA ILE A 403 -5.47 -1.70 -19.71
C ILE A 403 -5.98 -0.58 -18.79
N GLY A 404 -5.86 -0.77 -17.48
CA GLY A 404 -6.21 0.20 -16.44
C GLY A 404 -5.41 1.50 -16.55
N ILE A 405 -4.09 1.41 -16.71
CA ILE A 405 -3.20 2.56 -16.93
C ILE A 405 -3.57 3.29 -18.21
N LYS A 406 -3.68 2.57 -19.34
CA LYS A 406 -4.00 3.16 -20.66
C LYS A 406 -5.33 3.93 -20.61
N ASN A 407 -6.38 3.30 -20.09
CA ASN A 407 -7.70 3.95 -20.00
C ASN A 407 -7.73 5.03 -18.90
N GLY A 408 -6.99 4.83 -17.81
CA GLY A 408 -6.93 5.75 -16.68
C GLY A 408 -6.30 7.10 -17.04
N MET A 409 -5.28 7.10 -17.91
CA MET A 409 -4.64 8.33 -18.39
C MET A 409 -5.61 9.27 -19.13
N GLY A 410 -6.63 8.71 -19.79
CA GLY A 410 -7.68 9.46 -20.48
C GLY A 410 -8.69 10.13 -19.56
N HIS A 411 -8.82 9.69 -18.31
CA HIS A 411 -9.84 10.17 -17.37
C HIS A 411 -9.21 10.97 -16.22
N PRO A 412 -9.61 12.24 -15.96
CA PRO A 412 -8.92 13.12 -15.00
C PRO A 412 -8.72 12.52 -13.60
N SER A 413 -9.76 11.92 -13.00
CA SER A 413 -9.68 11.33 -11.66
C SER A 413 -8.81 10.07 -11.62
N TRP A 414 -8.89 9.21 -12.64
CA TRP A 414 -8.06 8.00 -12.73
C TRP A 414 -6.61 8.32 -13.06
N ARG A 415 -6.34 9.39 -13.79
CA ARG A 415 -4.98 9.87 -14.07
C ARG A 415 -4.19 10.12 -12.78
N LEU A 416 -4.82 10.63 -11.73
CA LEU A 416 -4.16 10.80 -10.43
C LEU A 416 -3.79 9.45 -9.80
N ILE A 417 -4.64 8.43 -9.93
CA ILE A 417 -4.29 7.07 -9.46
C ILE A 417 -3.12 6.50 -10.25
N VAL A 418 -3.12 6.69 -11.59
CA VAL A 418 -1.99 6.27 -12.44
C VAL A 418 -0.70 6.96 -12.00
N VAL A 419 -0.73 8.26 -11.75
CA VAL A 419 0.44 9.04 -11.34
C VAL A 419 0.92 8.62 -9.94
N ALA A 420 0.02 8.46 -8.99
CA ALA A 420 0.37 7.94 -7.66
C ALA A 420 1.01 6.55 -7.75
N PHE A 421 0.43 5.65 -8.54
CA PHE A 421 0.99 4.33 -8.80
C PHE A 421 2.39 4.42 -9.42
N LEU A 422 2.57 5.17 -10.51
CA LEU A 422 3.85 5.27 -11.22
C LEU A 422 4.94 5.92 -10.37
N LEU A 423 4.64 7.01 -9.66
CA LEU A 423 5.61 7.69 -8.80
C LEU A 423 6.14 6.75 -7.71
N LEU A 424 5.26 6.00 -7.07
CA LEU A 424 5.64 5.05 -6.02
C LEU A 424 6.29 3.79 -6.60
N PHE A 425 5.74 3.22 -7.67
CA PHE A 425 6.26 2.02 -8.31
C PHE A 425 7.68 2.24 -8.83
N VAL A 426 7.89 3.30 -9.63
CA VAL A 426 9.21 3.63 -10.18
C VAL A 426 10.15 4.09 -9.07
N GLY A 427 9.69 4.92 -8.12
CA GLY A 427 10.51 5.31 -6.97
C GLY A 427 11.04 4.09 -6.20
N MET A 428 10.17 3.12 -5.90
CA MET A 428 10.59 1.95 -5.14
C MET A 428 11.45 0.97 -5.95
N SER A 429 11.18 0.80 -7.25
CA SER A 429 12.01 -0.05 -8.12
C SER A 429 13.44 0.49 -8.24
N MET A 430 13.60 1.82 -8.20
CA MET A 430 14.89 2.46 -8.33
C MET A 430 15.72 2.42 -7.05
N PHE A 431 15.14 2.78 -5.91
CA PHE A 431 15.93 3.13 -4.72
C PHE A 431 16.16 1.99 -3.72
N THR A 432 15.14 1.18 -3.44
CA THR A 432 15.17 0.33 -2.23
C THR A 432 14.59 -1.05 -2.46
N PHE A 433 14.44 -1.46 -3.72
CA PHE A 433 13.73 -2.65 -4.17
C PHE A 433 13.68 -3.80 -3.15
N THR A 434 12.60 -3.87 -2.36
CA THR A 434 12.34 -4.95 -1.40
C THR A 434 10.87 -5.31 -1.39
N ILE A 435 10.58 -6.57 -1.06
CA ILE A 435 9.24 -7.14 -1.04
C ILE A 435 8.31 -6.30 -0.15
N ARG A 436 8.79 -5.85 1.02
CA ARG A 436 8.02 -5.01 1.95
C ARG A 436 7.62 -3.64 1.39
N HIS A 437 8.33 -3.13 0.39
CA HIS A 437 8.04 -1.82 -0.19
C HIS A 437 6.93 -1.86 -1.25
N ILE A 438 6.65 -3.04 -1.81
CA ILE A 438 5.61 -3.26 -2.80
C ILE A 438 4.24 -2.84 -2.24
N VAL A 439 4.03 -3.03 -0.93
CA VAL A 439 2.78 -2.68 -0.24
C VAL A 439 2.39 -1.20 -0.41
N GLN A 440 3.36 -0.31 -0.65
CA GLN A 440 3.13 1.13 -0.74
C GLN A 440 2.42 1.55 -2.02
N TYR A 441 2.69 0.88 -3.15
CA TYR A 441 2.04 1.19 -4.44
C TYR A 441 0.94 0.19 -4.82
N LEU A 442 0.94 -1.00 -4.20
CA LEU A 442 0.03 -2.08 -4.55
C LEU A 442 -1.46 -1.70 -4.47
N PRO A 443 -1.96 -0.94 -3.47
CA PRO A 443 -3.35 -0.51 -3.45
C PRO A 443 -3.80 0.24 -4.71
N PHE A 444 -2.93 1.10 -5.25
CA PHE A 444 -3.20 1.82 -6.50
C PHE A 444 -3.14 0.89 -7.71
N GLY A 445 -2.16 -0.02 -7.75
CA GLY A 445 -2.07 -1.05 -8.78
C GLY A 445 -3.34 -1.91 -8.84
N VAL A 446 -3.85 -2.36 -7.69
CA VAL A 446 -5.08 -3.16 -7.62
C VAL A 446 -6.31 -2.36 -8.09
N LEU A 447 -6.42 -1.07 -7.74
CA LEU A 447 -7.49 -0.21 -8.27
C LEU A 447 -7.42 -0.05 -9.79
N LEU A 448 -6.22 0.12 -10.35
CA LEU A 448 -6.02 0.21 -11.80
C LEU A 448 -6.34 -1.11 -12.50
N THR A 449 -5.92 -2.24 -11.95
CA THR A 449 -6.29 -3.57 -12.44
C THR A 449 -7.80 -3.75 -12.42
N ALA A 450 -8.47 -3.40 -11.32
CA ALA A 450 -9.93 -3.45 -11.19
C ALA A 450 -10.63 -2.61 -12.27
N PHE A 451 -10.14 -1.40 -12.53
CA PHE A 451 -10.63 -0.56 -13.61
C PHE A 451 -10.37 -1.18 -14.98
N GLY A 452 -9.20 -1.77 -15.20
CA GLY A 452 -8.86 -2.48 -16.42
C GLY A 452 -9.76 -3.69 -16.69
N ILE A 453 -10.14 -4.43 -15.65
CA ILE A 453 -11.11 -5.54 -15.75
C ILE A 453 -12.47 -5.03 -16.22
N GLU A 454 -12.96 -3.91 -15.69
CA GLU A 454 -14.25 -3.34 -16.13
C GLU A 454 -14.22 -2.78 -17.56
N LYS A 455 -13.05 -2.36 -18.03
CA LYS A 455 -12.85 -1.85 -19.40
C LYS A 455 -12.51 -2.94 -20.41
N TYR A 456 -12.14 -4.13 -19.97
CA TYR A 456 -11.82 -5.22 -20.86
C TYR A 456 -13.09 -5.83 -21.45
N GLN A 457 -13.23 -5.73 -22.77
CA GLN A 457 -14.39 -6.27 -23.52
C GLN A 457 -14.18 -7.72 -23.98
N GLY A 458 -12.96 -8.24 -23.88
CA GLY A 458 -12.65 -9.62 -24.28
C GLY A 458 -13.03 -10.66 -23.22
N ASN A 459 -12.78 -11.92 -23.52
CA ASN A 459 -13.01 -13.01 -22.57
C ASN A 459 -11.82 -13.14 -21.61
N TYR A 460 -12.07 -12.88 -20.32
CA TYR A 460 -11.07 -12.86 -19.25
C TYR A 460 -10.37 -14.21 -19.07
N LYS A 461 -11.05 -15.34 -19.36
CA LYS A 461 -10.48 -16.68 -19.17
C LYS A 461 -9.31 -16.92 -20.11
N TYR A 462 -9.43 -16.51 -21.38
CA TYR A 462 -8.34 -16.65 -22.35
C TYR A 462 -7.15 -15.76 -21.99
N LEU A 463 -7.40 -14.53 -21.54
CA LEU A 463 -6.32 -13.64 -21.13
C LEU A 463 -5.56 -14.19 -19.91
N CYS A 464 -6.28 -14.69 -18.90
CA CYS A 464 -5.66 -15.37 -17.77
C CYS A 464 -4.89 -16.64 -18.18
N LEU A 465 -5.41 -17.42 -19.14
CA LEU A 465 -4.72 -18.61 -19.65
C LEU A 465 -3.42 -18.24 -20.36
N ILE A 466 -3.45 -17.20 -21.22
CA ILE A 466 -2.26 -16.71 -21.94
C ILE A 466 -1.23 -16.20 -20.93
N MET A 467 -1.63 -15.39 -19.94
CA MET A 467 -0.71 -14.92 -18.90
C MET A 467 -0.19 -16.03 -18.02
N GLY A 468 -1.02 -17.04 -17.71
CA GLY A 468 -0.61 -18.23 -16.99
C GLY A 468 0.47 -19.00 -17.77
N GLY A 469 0.27 -19.14 -19.09
CA GLY A 469 1.27 -19.72 -20.00
C GLY A 469 2.58 -18.93 -20.01
N ILE A 470 2.52 -17.60 -20.20
CA ILE A 470 3.71 -16.73 -20.19
C ILE A 470 4.44 -16.81 -18.85
N GLY A 471 3.71 -16.72 -17.74
CA GLY A 471 4.27 -16.81 -16.39
C GLY A 471 4.92 -18.16 -16.13
N PHE A 472 4.28 -19.26 -16.55
CA PHE A 472 4.86 -20.60 -16.47
C PHE A 472 6.14 -20.73 -17.30
N THR A 473 6.14 -20.23 -18.54
CA THR A 473 7.34 -20.20 -19.38
C THR A 473 8.47 -19.37 -18.75
N MET A 474 8.17 -18.21 -18.18
CA MET A 474 9.17 -17.38 -17.49
C MET A 474 9.77 -18.10 -16.27
N ILE A 475 8.95 -18.80 -15.49
CA ILE A 475 9.42 -19.61 -14.35
C ILE A 475 10.32 -20.74 -14.85
N LEU A 476 9.95 -21.44 -15.93
CA LEU A 476 10.79 -22.48 -16.52
C LEU A 476 12.13 -21.93 -17.02
N VAL A 477 12.13 -20.81 -17.75
CA VAL A 477 13.36 -20.14 -18.22
C VAL A 477 14.24 -19.75 -17.03
N TYR A 478 13.65 -19.20 -15.96
CA TYR A 478 14.40 -18.86 -14.75
C TYR A 478 15.03 -20.10 -14.10
N ILE A 479 14.29 -21.21 -13.98
CA ILE A 479 14.79 -22.46 -13.42
C ILE A 479 15.95 -23.00 -14.27
N ILE A 480 15.81 -23.01 -15.60
CA ILE A 480 16.88 -23.45 -16.53
C ILE A 480 18.11 -22.56 -16.38
N VAL A 481 17.96 -21.24 -16.47
CA VAL A 481 19.07 -20.29 -16.28
C VAL A 481 19.76 -20.52 -14.95
N LYS A 482 19.01 -20.74 -13.87
CA LYS A 482 19.57 -20.95 -12.53
C LYS A 482 20.29 -22.29 -12.38
N ILE A 483 19.86 -23.35 -13.06
CA ILE A 483 20.50 -24.67 -12.98
C ILE A 483 21.76 -24.76 -13.84
N PHE A 484 21.79 -24.05 -14.98
CA PHE A 484 22.87 -24.19 -15.96
C PHE A 484 23.91 -23.05 -15.94
N LEU A 485 23.61 -21.87 -15.38
CA LEU A 485 24.52 -20.71 -15.37
C LEU A 485 25.04 -20.34 -13.97
N VAL A 486 24.59 -21.02 -12.92
CA VAL A 486 25.04 -20.86 -11.52
C VAL A 486 25.34 -22.25 -10.98
#